data_AF-A0A2V7FMP5-F1
#
_entry.id   AF-A0A2V7FMP5-F1
#
_cell.length_a   1.000
_cell.length_b   1.000
_cell.length_c   1.000
_cell.angle_alpha   90.00
_cell.angle_beta   90.00
_cell.angle_gamma   90.00
#
_symmetry.space_group_name_H-M   'P 1'
#
loop_
_entity.id
_entity.type
_entity.pdbx_description
1 polymer ?
#
loop_
_entity_poly.entity_id
_entity_poly.type
_entity_poly.pdbx_seq_one_letter_code
_entity_poly.pdbx_strand_id
1 'polypeptide(L)'
;MTGTGLSLERRIQIGFGVAVAIIAGVGAAALRSTQATVDSARWVAHTLQVRAELEGAFADLIEAETGVRGYVITGDTSYLAPYHMARTTLRSGLAGLRALTADNPAQQRRLDSLETLVATRLDRLQRTIDTRRTAGLAAAARAVIGGGGKELTQLAHELFTRMEDDEARLLAERSATLQARARLARLAAWTGVLVASVLAGLAGVLVGREMAARRRAEQALRETQTRFQQMLGSSTAVIYANTVSGTTFSPSWVSENVTRITGYRSDEPLQPP
;
A
#
# COMPACT_ATOMS: atom_id res chain seq x y z
N MET A 1 -39.02 -14.86 -27.28
CA MET A 1 -37.97 -15.65 -26.60
C MET A 1 -37.53 -14.90 -25.35
N THR A 2 -38.02 -15.41 -24.22
CA THR A 2 -37.56 -15.26 -22.83
C THR A 2 -36.49 -14.21 -22.52
N GLY A 3 -36.95 -13.03 -22.08
CA GLY A 3 -36.11 -12.10 -21.33
C GLY A 3 -35.76 -12.71 -19.99
N THR A 4 -34.54 -13.20 -19.84
CA THR A 4 -33.96 -13.65 -18.57
C THR A 4 -33.69 -12.44 -17.68
N GLY A 5 -34.76 -11.81 -17.19
CA GLY A 5 -34.66 -10.79 -16.15
C GLY A 5 -34.25 -11.46 -14.84
N LEU A 6 -33.01 -11.25 -14.41
CA LEU A 6 -32.57 -11.59 -13.05
C LEU A 6 -33.60 -11.05 -12.04
N SER A 7 -34.05 -11.89 -11.10
CA SER A 7 -34.96 -11.48 -10.02
C SER A 7 -34.37 -10.29 -9.25
N LEU A 8 -35.24 -9.41 -8.74
CA LEU A 8 -34.83 -8.20 -8.00
C LEU A 8 -33.82 -8.51 -6.89
N GLU A 9 -34.04 -9.62 -6.18
CA GLU A 9 -33.13 -10.14 -5.15
C GLU A 9 -31.72 -10.42 -5.68
N ARG A 10 -31.61 -11.09 -6.83
CA ARG A 10 -30.32 -11.43 -7.43
C ARG A 10 -29.57 -10.19 -7.93
N ARG A 11 -30.29 -9.15 -8.37
CA ARG A 11 -29.69 -7.85 -8.72
C ARG A 11 -29.12 -7.12 -7.51
N ILE A 12 -29.83 -7.15 -6.38
CA ILE A 12 -29.36 -6.56 -5.11
C ILE A 12 -28.13 -7.31 -4.58
N GLN A 13 -28.14 -8.65 -4.61
CA GLN A 13 -27.00 -9.49 -4.20
C GLN A 13 -25.75 -9.21 -5.05
N ILE A 14 -25.90 -9.06 -6.37
CA ILE A 14 -24.79 -8.70 -7.26
C ILE A 14 -24.25 -7.31 -6.91
N GLY A 15 -25.12 -6.32 -6.71
CA GLY A 15 -24.70 -4.96 -6.33
C GLY A 15 -23.94 -4.92 -5.01
N PHE A 16 -24.43 -5.66 -4.01
CA PHE A 16 -23.75 -5.80 -2.71
C PHE A 16 -22.41 -6.52 -2.84
N GLY A 17 -22.36 -7.63 -3.58
CA GLY A 17 -21.11 -8.36 -3.82
C GLY A 17 -20.06 -7.53 -4.54
N VAL A 18 -20.48 -6.73 -5.53
CA VAL A 18 -19.61 -5.76 -6.20
C VAL A 18 -19.08 -4.75 -5.18
N ALA A 19 -19.95 -4.10 -4.41
CA ALA A 19 -19.55 -3.11 -3.39
C ALA A 19 -18.52 -3.66 -2.39
N VAL A 20 -18.73 -4.88 -1.88
CA VAL A 20 -17.78 -5.55 -0.98
C VAL A 20 -16.44 -5.82 -1.68
N ALA A 21 -16.46 -6.29 -2.93
CA ALA A 21 -15.24 -6.54 -3.70
C ALA A 21 -14.42 -5.25 -3.92
N ILE A 22 -15.09 -4.12 -4.11
CA ILE A 22 -14.44 -2.80 -4.27
C ILE A 22 -13.81 -2.35 -2.96
N ILE A 23 -14.54 -2.43 -1.85
CA ILE A 23 -14.01 -2.08 -0.52
C ILE A 23 -12.79 -2.95 -0.20
N ALA A 24 -12.88 -4.26 -0.47
CA ALA A 24 -11.77 -5.18 -0.31
C ALA A 24 -10.58 -4.82 -1.21
N GLY A 25 -10.83 -4.45 -2.47
CA GLY A 25 -9.81 -4.01 -3.43
C GLY A 25 -9.10 -2.73 -3.00
N VAL A 26 -9.85 -1.73 -2.54
CA VAL A 26 -9.31 -0.47 -2.00
C VAL A 26 -8.50 -0.73 -0.72
N GLY A 27 -9.03 -1.56 0.19
CA GLY A 27 -8.31 -1.97 1.40
C GLY A 27 -6.99 -2.69 1.09
N ALA A 28 -7.00 -3.64 0.15
CA ALA A 28 -5.81 -4.34 -0.29
C ALA A 28 -4.79 -3.40 -0.96
N ALA A 29 -5.24 -2.47 -1.79
CA ALA A 29 -4.38 -1.46 -2.41
C ALA A 29 -3.76 -0.52 -1.37
N ALA A 30 -4.54 -0.09 -0.37
CA ALA A 30 -4.06 0.72 0.74
C ALA A 30 -3.00 -0.02 1.57
N LEU A 31 -3.24 -1.28 1.94
CA LEU A 31 -2.26 -2.10 2.66
C LEU A 31 -0.95 -2.28 1.88
N ARG A 32 -1.03 -2.56 0.57
CA ARG A 32 0.15 -2.64 -0.30
C ARG A 32 0.90 -1.31 -0.40
N SER A 33 0.18 -0.20 -0.48
CA SER A 33 0.77 1.13 -0.50
C SER A 33 1.49 1.45 0.81
N THR A 34 0.90 1.08 1.95
CA THR A 34 1.53 1.24 3.26
C THR A 34 2.81 0.41 3.37
N GLN A 35 2.79 -0.85 2.91
CA GLN A 35 3.98 -1.71 2.88
C GLN A 35 5.11 -1.10 2.05
N ALA A 36 4.80 -0.60 0.84
CA ALA A 36 5.80 0.06 -0.01
C ALA A 36 6.43 1.30 0.65
N THR A 37 5.65 2.08 1.41
CA THR A 37 6.16 3.22 2.19
C THR A 37 7.09 2.75 3.31
N VAL A 38 6.72 1.69 4.03
CA VAL A 38 7.54 1.12 5.11
C VAL A 38 8.85 0.52 4.57
N ASP A 39 8.80 -0.19 3.44
CA ASP A 39 10.00 -0.71 2.76
C ASP A 39 10.93 0.43 2.33
N SER A 40 10.37 1.48 1.73
CA SER A 40 11.13 2.67 1.33
C SER A 40 11.82 3.33 2.53
N ALA A 41 11.10 3.50 3.65
CA ALA A 41 11.67 4.05 4.88
C ALA A 41 12.80 3.17 5.45
N ARG A 42 12.65 1.84 5.39
CA ARG A 42 13.71 0.90 5.77
C ARG A 42 14.96 1.04 4.91
N TRP A 43 14.80 1.20 3.60
CA TRP A 43 15.93 1.40 2.69
C TRP A 43 16.63 2.75 2.90
N VAL A 44 15.87 3.82 3.19
CA VAL A 44 16.46 5.12 3.58
C VAL A 44 17.26 4.97 4.87
N ALA A 45 16.68 4.35 5.90
CA ALA A 45 17.38 4.12 7.16
C ALA A 45 18.66 3.29 6.98
N HIS A 46 18.59 2.23 6.18
CA HIS A 46 19.76 1.40 5.84
C HIS A 46 20.85 2.21 5.13
N THR A 47 20.47 3.01 4.13
CA THR A 47 21.41 3.89 3.40
C THR A 47 22.10 4.87 4.33
N LEU A 48 21.33 5.50 5.25
CA LEU A 48 21.88 6.41 6.25
C LEU A 48 22.80 5.69 7.24
N GLN A 49 22.48 4.45 7.61
CA GLN A 49 23.33 3.64 8.48
C GLN A 49 24.67 3.31 7.81
N VAL A 50 24.66 2.86 6.54
CA VAL A 50 25.90 2.58 5.79
C VAL A 50 26.74 3.84 5.65
N ARG A 51 26.12 4.98 5.33
CA ARG A 51 26.83 6.26 5.24
C ARG A 51 27.43 6.70 6.57
N ALA A 52 26.69 6.59 7.67
CA ALA A 52 27.21 6.94 8.99
C ALA A 52 28.41 6.07 9.39
N GLU A 53 28.39 4.78 9.07
CA GLU A 53 29.51 3.86 9.32
C GLU A 53 30.73 4.17 8.42
N LEU A 54 30.51 4.56 7.15
CA LEU A 54 31.57 5.03 6.25
C LEU A 54 32.21 6.33 6.76
N GLU A 55 31.38 7.33 7.08
CA GLU A 55 31.80 8.62 7.61
C GLU A 55 32.57 8.46 8.94
N GLY A 56 32.08 7.60 9.84
CA GLY A 56 32.73 7.28 11.10
C GLY A 56 34.09 6.59 10.91
N ALA A 57 34.17 5.60 10.02
CA ALA A 57 35.44 4.94 9.70
C ALA A 57 36.45 5.93 9.09
N PHE A 58 36.01 6.83 8.22
CA PHE A 58 36.91 7.85 7.68
C PHE A 58 37.38 8.84 8.77
N ALA A 59 36.47 9.27 9.65
CA ALA A 59 36.80 10.16 10.77
C ALA A 59 37.86 9.54 11.70
N ASP A 60 37.69 8.27 12.10
CA ASP A 60 38.65 7.54 12.94
C ASP A 60 40.06 7.50 12.31
N LEU A 61 40.14 7.31 10.98
CA LEU A 61 41.42 7.31 10.26
C LEU A 61 42.08 8.70 10.30
N ILE A 62 41.30 9.76 10.14
CA ILE A 62 41.79 11.15 10.19
C ILE A 62 42.21 11.55 11.60
N GLU A 63 41.46 11.15 12.63
CA GLU A 63 41.82 11.39 14.02
C GLU A 63 43.12 10.66 14.39
N ALA A 64 43.28 9.42 13.95
CA ALA A 64 44.53 8.67 14.10
C ALA A 64 45.72 9.39 13.46
N GLU A 65 45.55 9.88 12.23
CA GLU A 65 46.57 10.66 11.54
C GLU A 65 46.91 11.96 12.29
N THR A 66 45.88 12.66 12.77
CA THR A 66 46.03 13.92 13.51
C THR A 66 46.77 13.70 14.83
N GLY A 67 46.42 12.64 15.58
CA GLY A 67 47.08 12.26 16.82
C GLY A 67 48.56 11.92 16.60
N VAL A 68 48.88 11.14 15.56
CA VAL A 68 50.29 10.82 15.24
C VAL A 68 51.07 12.07 14.86
N ARG A 69 50.49 13.00 14.09
CA ARG A 69 51.15 14.28 13.78
C ARG A 69 51.39 15.11 15.05
N GLY A 70 50.42 15.15 15.95
CA GLY A 70 50.54 15.78 17.27
C GLY A 70 51.72 15.22 18.06
N TYR A 71 51.80 13.89 18.18
CA TYR A 71 52.92 13.20 18.83
C TYR A 71 54.26 13.48 18.15
N VAL A 72 54.31 13.48 16.82
CA VAL A 72 55.54 13.80 16.10
C VAL A 72 56.03 15.20 16.48
N ILE A 73 55.14 16.19 16.49
CA ILE A 73 55.46 17.59 16.80
C ILE A 73 55.88 17.75 18.26
N THR A 74 55.08 17.27 19.20
CA THR A 74 55.23 17.56 20.64
C THR A 74 56.12 16.56 21.37
N GLY A 75 56.18 15.32 20.90
CA GLY A 75 56.77 14.19 21.64
C GLY A 75 55.91 13.64 22.77
N ASP A 76 54.73 14.22 23.03
CA ASP A 76 53.83 13.78 24.09
C ASP A 76 52.98 12.59 23.65
N THR A 77 53.13 11.47 24.34
CA THR A 77 52.43 10.21 24.06
C THR A 77 50.91 10.30 24.25
N SER A 78 50.39 11.31 24.96
CA SER A 78 48.94 11.52 25.11
C SER A 78 48.22 11.67 23.77
N TYR A 79 48.89 12.25 22.76
CA TYR A 79 48.39 12.41 21.40
C TYR A 79 48.22 11.08 20.64
N LEU A 80 48.75 9.96 21.15
CA LEU A 80 48.63 8.65 20.51
C LEU A 80 47.31 7.92 20.86
N ALA A 81 46.52 8.44 21.81
CA ALA A 81 45.26 7.81 22.20
C ALA A 81 44.28 7.61 21.01
N PRO A 82 44.04 8.61 20.13
CA PRO A 82 43.19 8.42 18.95
C PRO A 82 43.72 7.36 17.98
N TYR A 83 45.05 7.27 17.80
CA TYR A 83 45.65 6.24 16.95
C TYR A 83 45.38 4.83 17.48
N HIS A 84 45.56 4.62 18.78
CA HIS A 84 45.32 3.32 19.40
C HIS A 84 43.84 2.92 19.34
N MET A 85 42.94 3.88 19.54
CA MET A 85 41.50 3.66 19.42
C MET A 85 41.11 3.28 17.98
N ALA A 86 41.55 4.07 16.99
CA ALA A 86 41.25 3.85 15.58
C ALA A 86 41.66 2.45 15.09
N ARG A 87 42.79 1.90 15.56
CA ARG A 87 43.21 0.53 15.20
C ARG A 87 42.17 -0.53 15.55
N THR A 88 41.41 -0.31 16.62
CA THR A 88 40.34 -1.23 17.05
C THR A 88 39.02 -0.90 16.39
N THR A 89 38.61 0.37 16.38
CA THR A 89 37.30 0.81 15.89
C THR A 89 37.17 0.67 14.37
N LEU A 90 38.23 0.97 13.61
CA LEU A 90 38.24 0.78 12.15
C LEU A 90 38.02 -0.66 11.75
N ARG A 91 38.59 -1.62 12.50
CA ARG A 91 38.41 -3.05 12.22
C ARG A 91 36.96 -3.47 12.44
N SER A 92 36.33 -3.04 13.52
CA SER A 92 34.92 -3.33 13.79
C SER A 92 33.99 -2.60 12.81
N GLY A 93 34.26 -1.33 12.48
CA GLY A 93 33.46 -0.53 11.56
C GLY A 93 33.47 -1.10 10.15
N LEU A 94 34.64 -1.48 9.63
CA LEU A 94 34.75 -2.13 8.32
C LEU A 94 34.04 -3.49 8.28
N ALA A 95 34.11 -4.28 9.36
CA ALA A 95 33.34 -5.52 9.47
C ALA A 95 31.82 -5.28 9.51
N GLY A 96 31.37 -4.22 10.19
CA GLY A 96 29.98 -3.77 10.20
C GLY A 96 29.48 -3.36 8.82
N LEU A 97 30.26 -2.53 8.11
CA LEU A 97 30.00 -2.16 6.72
C LEU A 97 29.91 -3.37 5.80
N ARG A 98 30.74 -4.38 6.04
CA ARG A 98 30.72 -5.61 5.27
C ARG A 98 29.44 -6.42 5.48
N ALA A 99 28.92 -6.45 6.69
CA ALA A 99 27.64 -7.08 6.99
C ALA A 99 26.46 -6.29 6.41
N LEU A 100 26.49 -4.96 6.50
CA LEU A 100 25.44 -4.10 5.96
C LEU A 100 25.36 -4.18 4.43
N THR A 101 26.49 -4.28 3.74
CA THR A 101 26.57 -4.31 2.27
C THR A 101 26.68 -5.72 1.70
N ALA A 102 26.24 -6.75 2.43
CA ALA A 102 26.39 -8.15 2.03
C ALA A 102 25.62 -8.50 0.74
N ASP A 103 24.56 -7.76 0.41
CA ASP A 103 23.76 -7.92 -0.80
C ASP A 103 24.40 -7.27 -2.04
N ASN A 104 25.51 -6.54 -1.89
CA ASN A 104 26.11 -5.73 -2.94
C ASN A 104 27.56 -6.15 -3.25
N PRO A 105 27.79 -7.01 -4.27
CA PRO A 105 29.13 -7.46 -4.65
C PRO A 105 30.07 -6.33 -5.08
N ALA A 106 29.56 -5.20 -5.57
CA ALA A 106 30.39 -4.06 -5.93
C ALA A 106 30.92 -3.33 -4.69
N GLN A 107 30.07 -3.14 -3.66
CA GLN A 107 30.50 -2.59 -2.37
C GLN A 107 31.50 -3.50 -1.67
N GLN A 108 31.31 -4.82 -1.71
CA GLN A 108 32.25 -5.78 -1.13
C GLN A 108 33.67 -5.65 -1.71
N ARG A 109 33.80 -5.52 -3.04
CA ARG A 109 35.10 -5.29 -3.70
C ARG A 109 35.73 -3.95 -3.34
N ARG A 110 34.91 -2.90 -3.15
CA ARG A 110 35.39 -1.61 -2.69
C ARG A 110 35.85 -1.68 -1.23
N LEU A 111 35.13 -2.41 -0.38
CA LEU A 111 35.56 -2.68 1.00
C LEU A 111 36.88 -3.42 1.06
N ASP A 112 37.12 -4.42 0.21
CA ASP A 112 38.44 -5.10 0.13
C ASP A 112 39.58 -4.13 -0.14
N SER A 113 39.34 -3.21 -1.09
CA SER A 113 40.31 -2.18 -1.47
C SER A 113 40.51 -1.17 -0.34
N LEU A 114 39.43 -0.80 0.34
CA LEU A 114 39.43 0.14 1.45
C LEU A 114 40.15 -0.42 2.68
N GLU A 115 39.86 -1.68 3.05
CA GLU A 115 40.54 -2.40 4.13
C GLU A 115 42.06 -2.44 3.89
N THR A 116 42.47 -2.71 2.65
CA THR A 116 43.89 -2.72 2.26
C THR A 116 44.53 -1.33 2.40
N LEU A 117 43.85 -0.28 1.94
CA LEU A 117 44.32 1.11 2.05
C LEU A 117 44.43 1.57 3.50
N VAL A 118 43.41 1.28 4.31
CA VAL A 118 43.36 1.62 5.74
C VAL A 118 44.48 0.90 6.49
N ALA A 119 44.66 -0.41 6.28
CA ALA A 119 45.74 -1.17 6.90
C ALA A 119 47.12 -0.60 6.52
N THR A 120 47.35 -0.34 5.23
CA THR A 120 48.59 0.28 4.73
C THR A 120 48.84 1.65 5.38
N ARG A 121 47.78 2.44 5.59
CA ARG A 121 47.87 3.75 6.22
C ARG A 121 48.22 3.65 7.70
N LEU A 122 47.58 2.76 8.44
CA LEU A 122 47.84 2.52 9.87
C LEU A 122 49.26 2.01 10.10
N ASP A 123 49.79 1.15 9.22
CA ASP A 123 51.17 0.66 9.30
C ASP A 123 52.21 1.76 9.03
N ARG A 124 51.89 2.71 8.15
CA ARG A 124 52.73 3.90 7.95
C ARG A 124 52.71 4.83 9.16
N LEU A 125 51.56 5.01 9.78
CA LEU A 125 51.43 5.78 11.01
C LEU A 125 52.27 5.14 12.13
N GLN A 126 52.20 3.81 12.27
CA GLN A 126 53.04 3.06 13.22
C GLN A 126 54.54 3.31 12.98
N ARG A 127 55.01 3.16 11.73
CA ARG A 127 56.41 3.43 11.37
C ARG A 127 56.84 4.86 11.69
N THR A 128 55.92 5.83 11.56
CA THR A 128 56.19 7.22 11.91
C THR A 128 56.39 7.40 13.42
N ILE A 129 55.54 6.75 14.24
CA ILE A 129 55.67 6.72 15.69
C ILE A 129 57.02 6.11 16.08
N ASP A 130 57.39 4.97 15.49
CA ASP A 130 58.62 4.27 15.81
C ASP A 130 59.86 5.07 15.39
N THR A 131 59.80 5.75 14.25
CA THR A 131 60.86 6.67 13.80
C THR A 131 61.03 7.83 14.77
N ARG A 132 59.93 8.40 15.29
CA ARG A 132 59.99 9.48 16.27
C ARG A 132 60.68 9.04 17.57
N ARG A 133 60.42 7.79 18.01
CA ARG A 133 61.01 7.20 19.22
C ARG A 133 62.50 6.89 19.07
N THR A 134 62.91 6.38 17.91
CA THR A 134 64.27 5.84 17.69
C THR A 134 65.24 6.85 17.07
N ALA A 135 64.76 7.70 16.16
CA ALA A 135 65.58 8.60 15.36
C ALA A 135 65.23 10.09 15.52
N GLY A 136 64.28 10.42 16.40
CA GLY A 136 63.93 11.78 16.77
C GLY A 136 63.05 12.54 15.78
N LEU A 137 62.80 13.83 16.07
CA LEU A 137 61.84 14.67 15.35
C LEU A 137 62.16 14.81 13.86
N ALA A 138 63.42 15.12 13.52
CA ALA A 138 63.82 15.40 12.15
C ALA A 138 63.63 14.18 11.23
N ALA A 139 63.89 12.97 11.72
CA ALA A 139 63.65 11.74 10.99
C ALA A 139 62.14 11.49 10.80
N ALA A 140 61.34 11.65 11.86
CA ALA A 140 59.90 11.47 11.80
C ALA A 140 59.20 12.50 10.88
N ALA A 141 59.62 13.76 10.93
CA ALA A 141 59.09 14.81 10.05
C ALA A 141 59.33 14.49 8.56
N ARG A 142 60.51 13.97 8.21
CA ARG A 142 60.80 13.49 6.85
C ARG A 142 59.93 12.30 6.45
N ALA A 143 59.65 11.37 7.39
CA ALA A 143 58.78 10.23 7.13
C ALA A 143 57.30 10.63 6.87
N VAL A 144 56.83 11.71 7.53
CA VAL A 144 55.50 12.31 7.30
C VAL A 144 55.44 12.99 5.94
N ILE A 145 56.44 13.81 5.60
CA ILE A 145 56.47 14.60 4.35
C ILE A 145 56.68 13.73 3.11
N GLY A 146 57.65 12.81 3.14
CA GLY A 146 58.12 12.11 1.94
C GLY A 146 57.39 10.80 1.59
N GLY A 147 56.45 10.34 2.42
CA GLY A 147 56.03 8.94 2.32
C GLY A 147 54.67 8.64 1.68
N GLY A 148 54.06 9.57 0.93
CA GLY A 148 52.80 9.27 0.24
C GLY A 148 51.59 9.05 1.18
N GLY A 149 51.70 9.47 2.45
CA GLY A 149 50.57 9.41 3.39
C GLY A 149 49.36 10.22 2.93
N LYS A 150 49.62 11.39 2.32
CA LYS A 150 48.58 12.25 1.71
C LYS A 150 47.85 11.53 0.58
N GLU A 151 48.59 10.82 -0.28
CA GLU A 151 48.03 10.12 -1.44
C GLU A 151 47.18 8.94 -1.00
N LEU A 152 47.61 8.17 -0.01
CA LEU A 152 46.81 7.10 0.61
C LEU A 152 45.53 7.64 1.26
N THR A 153 45.61 8.75 2.00
CA THR A 153 44.42 9.38 2.61
C THR A 153 43.46 9.89 1.54
N GLN A 154 43.98 10.44 0.43
CA GLN A 154 43.15 10.89 -0.69
C GLN A 154 42.50 9.71 -1.44
N LEU A 155 43.23 8.63 -1.71
CA LEU A 155 42.67 7.40 -2.29
C LEU A 155 41.59 6.78 -1.40
N ALA A 156 41.81 6.76 -0.08
CA ALA A 156 40.81 6.29 0.87
C ALA A 156 39.56 7.19 0.81
N HIS A 157 39.72 8.51 0.85
CA HIS A 157 38.62 9.47 0.75
C HIS A 157 37.82 9.29 -0.55
N GLU A 158 38.49 9.19 -1.70
CA GLU A 158 37.83 8.94 -2.98
C GLU A 158 37.03 7.64 -2.97
N LEU A 159 37.54 6.59 -2.34
CA LEU A 159 36.85 5.31 -2.27
C LEU A 159 35.64 5.39 -1.34
N PHE A 160 35.75 6.07 -0.19
CA PHE A 160 34.62 6.37 0.70
C PHE A 160 33.52 7.12 -0.05
N THR A 161 33.85 8.24 -0.73
CA THR A 161 32.87 9.02 -1.50
C THR A 161 32.21 8.20 -2.60
N ARG A 162 32.98 7.39 -3.34
CA ARG A 162 32.40 6.50 -4.35
C ARG A 162 31.41 5.52 -3.75
N MET A 163 31.70 4.96 -2.57
CA MET A 163 30.79 4.05 -1.87
C MET A 163 29.51 4.76 -1.42
N GLU A 164 29.61 5.98 -0.91
CA GLU A 164 28.46 6.81 -0.53
C GLU A 164 27.58 7.16 -1.74
N ASP A 165 28.20 7.56 -2.86
CA ASP A 165 27.50 7.88 -4.11
C ASP A 165 26.76 6.66 -4.67
N ASP A 166 27.35 5.46 -4.55
CA ASP A 166 26.70 4.21 -4.94
C ASP A 166 25.46 3.91 -4.08
N GLU A 167 25.53 4.12 -2.76
CA GLU A 167 24.36 3.96 -1.89
C GLU A 167 23.25 4.97 -2.21
N ALA A 168 23.62 6.23 -2.44
CA ALA A 168 22.67 7.27 -2.84
C ALA A 168 22.00 6.93 -4.18
N ARG A 169 22.77 6.42 -5.15
CA ARG A 169 22.26 5.98 -6.45
C ARG A 169 21.31 4.79 -6.31
N LEU A 170 21.68 3.77 -5.55
CA LEU A 170 20.85 2.58 -5.31
C LEU A 170 19.54 2.93 -4.60
N LEU A 171 19.58 3.84 -3.63
CA LEU A 171 18.38 4.34 -2.97
C LEU A 171 17.46 5.07 -3.98
N ALA A 172 18.02 5.89 -4.87
CA ALA A 172 17.25 6.59 -5.89
C ALA A 172 16.57 5.62 -6.87
N GLU A 173 17.28 4.59 -7.33
CA GLU A 173 16.74 3.55 -8.21
C GLU A 173 15.63 2.73 -7.52
N ARG A 174 15.86 2.30 -6.27
CA ARG A 174 14.86 1.58 -5.45
C ARG A 174 13.63 2.44 -5.19
N SER A 175 13.81 3.73 -4.89
CA SER A 175 12.71 4.67 -4.69
C SER A 175 11.89 4.88 -5.97
N ALA A 176 12.54 5.07 -7.12
CA ALA A 176 11.87 5.26 -8.39
C ALA A 176 11.01 4.04 -8.79
N THR A 177 11.54 2.83 -8.61
CA THR A 177 10.82 1.58 -8.90
C THR A 177 9.62 1.38 -7.97
N LEU A 178 9.75 1.66 -6.68
CA LEU A 178 8.65 1.61 -5.71
C LEU A 178 7.56 2.65 -6.04
N GLN A 179 7.95 3.87 -6.39
CA GLN A 179 7.01 4.92 -6.76
C GLN A 179 6.23 4.58 -8.04
N ALA A 180 6.89 4.03 -9.05
CA ALA A 180 6.23 3.61 -10.29
C ALA A 180 5.17 2.52 -10.02
N ARG A 181 5.51 1.51 -9.22
CA ARG A 181 4.57 0.44 -8.80
C ARG A 181 3.41 1.01 -7.98
N ALA A 182 3.68 1.91 -7.03
CA ALA A 182 2.66 2.56 -6.22
C ALA A 182 1.72 3.46 -7.06
N ARG A 183 2.20 4.07 -8.15
CA ARG A 183 1.34 4.84 -9.08
C ARG A 183 0.37 3.92 -9.83
N LEU A 184 0.86 2.82 -10.40
CA LEU A 184 0.01 1.85 -11.09
C LEU A 184 -1.04 1.25 -10.15
N ALA A 185 -0.64 0.86 -8.93
CA ALA A 185 -1.57 0.34 -7.93
C ALA A 185 -2.64 1.37 -7.53
N ARG A 186 -2.26 2.65 -7.36
CA ARG A 186 -3.22 3.73 -7.07
C ARG A 186 -4.16 3.99 -8.24
N LEU A 187 -3.67 4.03 -9.48
CA LEU A 187 -4.52 4.20 -10.66
C LEU A 187 -5.52 3.05 -10.78
N ALA A 188 -5.07 1.80 -10.62
CA ALA A 188 -5.94 0.64 -10.61
C ALA A 188 -7.03 0.74 -9.53
N ALA A 189 -6.66 1.16 -8.30
CA ALA A 189 -7.61 1.38 -7.22
C ALA A 189 -8.65 2.46 -7.57
N TRP A 190 -8.22 3.61 -8.09
CA TRP A 190 -9.13 4.69 -8.51
C TRP A 190 -10.04 4.28 -9.66
N THR A 191 -9.53 3.52 -10.65
CA THR A 191 -10.38 2.98 -11.72
C THR A 191 -11.41 1.97 -11.18
N GLY A 192 -11.05 1.17 -10.19
CA GLY A 192 -11.97 0.26 -9.51
C GLY A 192 -13.10 1.01 -8.81
N VAL A 193 -12.77 2.08 -8.07
CA VAL A 193 -13.75 2.97 -7.43
C VAL A 193 -14.63 3.70 -8.46
N LEU A 194 -14.09 4.12 -9.60
CA LEU A 194 -14.89 4.75 -10.65
C LEU A 194 -15.91 3.76 -11.25
N VAL A 195 -15.46 2.57 -11.64
CA VAL A 195 -16.32 1.51 -12.20
C VAL A 195 -17.39 1.11 -11.19
N ALA A 196 -17.03 1.00 -9.92
CA ALA A 196 -17.94 0.78 -8.81
C ALA A 196 -19.09 1.78 -8.76
N SER A 197 -18.74 3.07 -8.72
CA SER A 197 -19.71 4.17 -8.60
C SER A 197 -20.63 4.21 -9.81
N VAL A 198 -20.11 3.97 -11.02
CA VAL A 198 -20.92 3.89 -12.24
C VAL A 198 -21.90 2.72 -12.19
N LEU A 199 -21.46 1.52 -11.79
CA LEU A 199 -22.33 0.35 -11.66
C LEU A 199 -23.40 0.55 -10.57
N ALA A 200 -23.04 1.12 -9.42
CA ALA A 200 -23.98 1.43 -8.35
C ALA A 200 -25.02 2.48 -8.80
N GLY A 201 -24.59 3.53 -9.50
CA GLY A 201 -25.48 4.53 -10.08
C GLY A 201 -26.46 3.94 -11.09
N LEU A 202 -25.98 3.10 -12.01
CA LEU A 202 -26.83 2.39 -12.99
C LEU A 202 -27.83 1.46 -12.32
N ALA A 203 -27.40 0.69 -11.31
CA ALA A 203 -28.29 -0.18 -10.54
C ALA A 203 -29.37 0.64 -9.82
N GLY A 204 -29.01 1.77 -9.21
CA GLY A 204 -29.95 2.69 -8.57
C GLY A 204 -31.01 3.23 -9.53
N VAL A 205 -30.60 3.63 -10.74
CA VAL A 205 -31.52 4.10 -11.79
C VAL A 205 -32.47 2.99 -12.25
N LEU A 206 -31.97 1.77 -12.46
CA LEU A 206 -32.78 0.64 -12.89
C LEU A 206 -33.80 0.23 -11.83
N VAL A 207 -33.39 0.13 -10.56
CA VAL A 207 -34.28 -0.19 -9.44
C VAL A 207 -35.31 0.92 -9.24
N GLY A 208 -34.91 2.19 -9.33
CA GLY A 208 -35.82 3.32 -9.25
C GLY A 208 -36.88 3.33 -10.35
N ARG A 209 -36.48 3.01 -11.59
CA ARG A 209 -37.41 2.86 -12.72
C ARG A 209 -38.38 1.70 -12.52
N GLU A 210 -37.90 0.56 -12.04
CA GLU A 210 -38.74 -0.62 -11.80
C GLU A 210 -39.75 -0.39 -10.66
N MET A 211 -39.30 0.24 -9.57
CA MET A 211 -40.18 0.66 -8.46
C MET A 211 -41.25 1.65 -8.93
N ALA A 212 -40.88 2.63 -9.76
CA ALA A 212 -41.84 3.58 -10.32
C ALA A 212 -42.85 2.90 -11.25
N ALA A 213 -42.41 1.95 -12.09
CA ALA A 213 -43.28 1.17 -12.96
C ALA A 213 -44.26 0.29 -12.17
N ARG A 214 -43.76 -0.43 -11.13
CA ARG A 214 -44.62 -1.22 -10.22
C ARG A 214 -45.67 -0.36 -9.54
N ARG A 215 -45.28 0.79 -8.98
CA ARG A 215 -46.23 1.72 -8.34
C ARG A 215 -47.34 2.18 -9.28
N ARG A 216 -47.01 2.49 -10.55
CA ARG A 216 -48.02 2.85 -11.57
C ARG A 216 -48.95 1.69 -11.89
N ALA A 217 -48.41 0.46 -12.00
CA ALA A 217 -49.22 -0.73 -12.26
C ALA A 217 -50.17 -1.05 -11.09
N GLU A 218 -49.69 -0.92 -9.84
CA GLU A 218 -50.51 -1.06 -8.64
C GLU A 218 -51.61 0.02 -8.58
N GLN A 219 -51.29 1.26 -8.92
CA GLN A 219 -52.28 2.35 -9.00
C GLN A 219 -53.34 2.09 -10.08
N ALA A 220 -52.93 1.70 -11.28
CA ALA A 220 -53.86 1.38 -12.38
C ALA A 220 -54.76 0.19 -12.04
N LEU A 221 -54.23 -0.83 -11.36
CA LEU A 221 -55.01 -1.98 -10.91
C LEU A 221 -56.04 -1.56 -9.86
N ARG A 222 -55.63 -0.75 -8.88
CA ARG A 222 -56.54 -0.21 -7.85
C ARG A 222 -57.64 0.66 -8.47
N GLU A 223 -57.31 1.54 -9.41
CA GLU A 223 -58.29 2.37 -10.12
C GLU A 223 -59.28 1.51 -10.92
N THR A 224 -58.79 0.49 -11.62
CA THR A 224 -59.63 -0.44 -12.39
C THR A 224 -60.56 -1.21 -11.46
N GLN A 225 -60.06 -1.69 -10.32
CA GLN A 225 -60.86 -2.39 -9.32
C GLN A 225 -61.94 -1.49 -8.73
N THR A 226 -61.61 -0.25 -8.36
CA THR A 226 -62.57 0.73 -7.84
C THR A 226 -63.63 1.08 -8.88
N ARG A 227 -63.24 1.31 -10.15
CA ARG A 227 -64.18 1.55 -11.25
C ARG A 227 -65.10 0.35 -11.49
N PHE A 228 -64.55 -0.87 -11.48
CA PHE A 228 -65.34 -2.08 -11.65
C PHE A 228 -66.35 -2.24 -10.51
N GLN A 229 -65.94 -2.03 -9.26
CA GLN A 229 -66.85 -2.04 -8.12
C GLN A 229 -67.94 -0.96 -8.23
N GLN A 230 -67.60 0.26 -8.67
CA GLN A 230 -68.58 1.33 -8.90
C GLN A 230 -69.54 1.02 -10.06
N MET A 231 -69.07 0.39 -11.14
CA MET A 231 -69.93 -0.05 -12.24
C MET A 231 -70.86 -1.18 -11.80
N LEU A 232 -70.35 -2.17 -11.07
CA LEU A 232 -71.16 -3.25 -10.51
C LEU A 232 -72.19 -2.72 -9.51
N GLY A 233 -71.78 -1.82 -8.61
CA GLY A 233 -72.66 -1.20 -7.63
C GLY A 233 -73.73 -0.32 -8.24
N SER A 234 -73.45 0.37 -9.35
CA SER A 234 -74.42 1.22 -10.06
C SER A 234 -75.28 0.46 -11.07
N SER A 235 -74.82 -0.68 -11.60
CA SER A 235 -75.55 -1.56 -12.52
C SER A 235 -76.90 -2.00 -11.96
N THR A 236 -77.94 -1.98 -12.79
CA THR A 236 -79.29 -2.49 -12.50
C THR A 236 -79.42 -4.01 -12.68
N ALA A 237 -78.39 -4.67 -13.21
CA ALA A 237 -78.34 -6.13 -13.38
C ALA A 237 -77.47 -6.77 -12.29
N VAL A 238 -78.00 -7.81 -11.64
CA VAL A 238 -77.26 -8.64 -10.67
C VAL A 238 -76.39 -9.62 -11.43
N ILE A 239 -75.08 -9.62 -11.16
CA ILE A 239 -74.13 -10.58 -11.72
C ILE A 239 -73.81 -11.61 -10.65
N TYR A 240 -73.87 -12.88 -11.03
CA TYR A 240 -73.51 -13.99 -10.16
C TYR A 240 -72.61 -14.97 -10.91
N ALA A 241 -71.70 -15.60 -10.18
CA ALA A 241 -70.88 -16.70 -10.67
C ALA A 241 -71.32 -17.97 -9.94
N ASN A 242 -71.53 -19.06 -10.68
CA ASN A 242 -71.87 -20.35 -10.12
C ASN A 242 -70.68 -21.31 -10.25
N THR A 243 -70.42 -22.08 -9.20
CA THR A 243 -69.58 -23.27 -9.28
C THR A 243 -70.44 -24.46 -9.66
N VAL A 244 -69.95 -25.26 -10.60
CA VAL A 244 -70.61 -26.49 -11.03
C VAL A 244 -69.98 -27.66 -10.28
N SER A 245 -70.77 -28.36 -9.47
CA SER A 245 -70.36 -29.61 -8.82
C SER A 245 -71.35 -30.71 -9.19
N GLY A 246 -70.95 -31.58 -10.14
CA GLY A 246 -71.84 -32.59 -10.70
C GLY A 246 -73.02 -31.97 -11.45
N THR A 247 -74.25 -32.28 -11.02
CA THR A 247 -75.50 -31.74 -11.59
C THR A 247 -76.05 -30.53 -10.84
N THR A 248 -75.36 -30.07 -9.78
CA THR A 248 -75.84 -29.00 -8.90
C THR A 248 -75.11 -27.69 -9.20
N PHE A 249 -75.88 -26.61 -9.34
CA PHE A 249 -75.37 -25.26 -9.49
C PHE A 249 -75.48 -24.54 -8.15
N SER A 250 -74.34 -24.16 -7.57
CA SER A 250 -74.31 -23.31 -6.36
C SER A 250 -73.67 -21.96 -6.71
N PRO A 251 -74.30 -20.83 -6.35
CA PRO A 251 -73.67 -19.53 -6.52
C PRO A 251 -72.42 -19.45 -5.62
N SER A 252 -71.29 -19.11 -6.23
CA SER A 252 -69.99 -18.94 -5.58
C SER A 252 -69.65 -17.47 -5.33
N TRP A 253 -70.28 -16.55 -6.06
CA TRP A 253 -70.14 -15.11 -5.87
C TRP A 253 -71.37 -14.39 -6.44
N VAL A 254 -71.80 -13.31 -5.78
CA VAL A 254 -72.90 -12.43 -6.21
C VAL A 254 -72.46 -10.98 -6.07
N SER A 255 -72.84 -10.12 -7.02
CA SER A 255 -72.52 -8.70 -6.99
C SER A 255 -73.32 -7.97 -5.90
N GLU A 256 -72.68 -7.03 -5.19
CA GLU A 256 -73.28 -6.32 -4.04
C GLU A 256 -74.52 -5.47 -4.38
N ASN A 257 -74.72 -5.12 -5.64
CA ASN A 257 -75.94 -4.42 -6.06
C ASN A 257 -77.22 -5.26 -5.88
N VAL A 258 -77.12 -6.57 -5.62
CA VAL A 258 -78.26 -7.44 -5.29
C VAL A 258 -79.04 -6.91 -4.10
N THR A 259 -78.38 -6.36 -3.08
CA THR A 259 -79.05 -5.82 -1.88
C THR A 259 -79.88 -4.60 -2.24
N ARG A 260 -79.36 -3.74 -3.10
CA ARG A 260 -80.07 -2.54 -3.57
C ARG A 260 -81.26 -2.91 -4.48
N ILE A 261 -81.10 -3.92 -5.34
CA ILE A 261 -82.09 -4.29 -6.36
C ILE A 261 -83.20 -5.17 -5.76
N THR A 262 -82.85 -6.11 -4.88
CA THR A 262 -83.76 -7.16 -4.39
C THR A 262 -84.07 -7.07 -2.90
N GLY A 263 -83.26 -6.35 -2.11
CA GLY A 263 -83.38 -6.26 -0.65
C GLY A 263 -82.67 -7.37 0.13
N TYR A 264 -82.27 -8.47 -0.53
CA TYR A 264 -81.53 -9.57 0.09
C TYR A 264 -80.05 -9.23 0.28
N ARG A 265 -79.44 -9.68 1.38
CA ARG A 265 -78.02 -9.40 1.61
C ARG A 265 -77.15 -10.20 0.64
N SER A 266 -75.99 -9.67 0.25
CA SER A 266 -75.12 -10.30 -0.76
C SER A 266 -74.54 -11.66 -0.33
N ASP A 267 -74.61 -12.01 0.95
CA ASP A 267 -74.19 -13.28 1.54
C ASP A 267 -75.32 -14.33 1.62
N GLU A 268 -76.57 -13.92 1.49
CA GLU A 268 -77.76 -14.77 1.65
C GLU A 268 -77.96 -15.76 0.48
N PRO A 269 -77.76 -15.38 -0.80
CA PRO A 269 -77.82 -16.32 -1.92
C PRO A 269 -76.69 -17.35 -1.95
N LEU A 270 -75.59 -17.10 -1.22
CA LEU A 270 -74.40 -17.96 -1.20
C LEU A 270 -74.48 -19.06 -0.14
N GLN A 271 -75.52 -19.03 0.70
CA GLN A 271 -75.76 -20.07 1.69
C GLN A 271 -76.45 -21.27 1.02
N PRO A 272 -76.04 -22.51 1.34
CA PRO A 272 -76.74 -23.68 0.84
C PRO A 272 -78.20 -23.66 1.33
N PRO A 273 -79.17 -24.08 0.49
CA PRO A 273 -80.57 -24.15 0.87
C PRO A 273 -80.84 -25.16 2.00
#